data_AF-A0A961JSJ4-F1
#
_entry.id   AF-A0A961JSJ4-F1
#
_cell.length_a   1.000
_cell.length_b   1.000
_cell.length_c   1.000
_cell.angle_alpha   90.00
_cell.angle_beta   90.00
_cell.angle_gamma   90.00
#
_symmetry.space_group_name_H-M   'P 1'
#
loop_
_entity.id
_entity.type
_entity.pdbx_description
1 polymer ?
#
loop_
_entity_poly.entity_id
_entity_poly.type
_entity_poly.pdbx_seq_one_letter_code
_entity_poly.pdbx_strand_id
1 'polypeptide(L)'
;RRRIPTGIGSGASKSGAHHDNRLTPPTRKPNECGTSASWRSGYAADCKSNKVPCGNKALAKSGYQDIEGTPREPGNKPKPRSAISQFGNPAHKRAARMLGYVLTIGTAKAWLDFSRVIAARLEDREITGLAFAALTALDPNIRHDTAKAALRAAGAPLPAFLGGMDDARWWASVASSAELKSHALAAFEAMSPSDQAAFYRHISEMDIAA
;
A
#
# COMPACT_ATOMS: atom_id res chain seq x y z
N ARG A 1 3.98 44.53 -21.80
CA ARG A 1 3.68 45.54 -20.76
C ARG A 1 2.41 45.15 -20.00
N ARG A 2 2.53 44.46 -18.86
CA ARG A 2 1.49 44.36 -17.82
C ARG A 2 2.20 44.20 -16.46
N ARG A 3 1.71 44.96 -15.47
CA ARG A 3 2.41 45.39 -14.24
C ARG A 3 2.42 44.30 -13.16
N ILE A 4 3.52 44.28 -12.41
CA ILE A 4 3.69 43.67 -11.09
C ILE A 4 3.17 44.67 -10.04
N PRO A 5 2.50 44.24 -8.95
CA PRO A 5 2.44 45.00 -7.73
C PRO A 5 3.39 44.43 -6.67
N THR A 6 4.41 45.22 -6.34
CA THR A 6 5.21 45.15 -5.11
C THR A 6 4.42 45.75 -3.95
N GLY A 7 4.37 45.07 -2.81
CA GLY A 7 3.81 45.60 -1.56
C GLY A 7 4.60 45.07 -0.37
N ILE A 8 5.57 45.88 0.07
CA ILE A 8 6.33 45.73 1.31
C ILE A 8 5.53 46.38 2.43
N GLY A 9 5.38 45.71 3.58
CA GLY A 9 4.78 46.25 4.79
C GLY A 9 5.36 45.58 6.03
N SER A 10 6.35 46.25 6.62
CA SER A 10 6.98 45.94 7.91
C SER A 10 6.11 46.47 9.06
N GLY A 11 6.00 45.74 10.18
CA GLY A 11 5.26 46.20 11.36
C GLY A 11 5.37 45.24 12.55
N ALA A 12 6.02 45.70 13.61
CA ALA A 12 6.54 44.97 14.75
C ALA A 12 5.53 44.54 15.84
N SER A 13 5.94 43.49 16.57
CA SER A 13 5.78 43.18 18.01
C SER A 13 4.70 43.82 18.88
N LYS A 14 4.00 42.94 19.62
CA LYS A 14 3.63 43.01 21.07
C LYS A 14 3.11 41.61 21.45
N SER A 15 3.79 40.76 22.24
CA SER A 15 4.04 40.77 23.69
C SER A 15 2.77 40.71 24.56
N GLY A 16 2.66 39.63 25.35
CA GLY A 16 1.72 39.43 26.47
C GLY A 16 0.62 38.41 26.15
N ALA A 17 0.26 37.44 26.98
CA ALA A 17 0.71 37.05 28.31
C ALA A 17 0.11 35.66 28.61
N HIS A 18 0.84 34.87 29.41
CA HIS A 18 0.37 33.89 30.39
C HIS A 18 -0.95 33.14 30.16
N HIS A 19 -0.85 31.81 30.02
CA HIS A 19 -1.44 30.89 30.99
C HIS A 19 -0.75 29.52 30.91
N ASP A 20 0.22 29.32 31.80
CA ASP A 20 0.76 28.02 32.16
C ASP A 20 -0.31 27.22 32.93
N ASN A 21 -0.88 26.19 32.30
CA ASN A 21 -1.62 25.15 33.02
C ASN A 21 -0.69 23.94 33.23
N ARG A 22 0.34 24.13 34.07
CA ARG A 22 1.09 23.05 34.69
C ARG A 22 0.18 22.37 35.72
N LEU A 23 -0.41 21.25 35.33
CA LEU A 23 -1.01 20.30 36.26
C LEU A 23 0.09 19.79 37.20
N THR A 24 0.11 20.33 38.42
CA THR A 24 0.85 19.75 39.54
C THR A 24 0.28 18.37 39.87
N PRO A 25 1.12 17.34 40.09
CA PRO A 25 0.64 16.05 40.55
C PRO A 25 0.18 16.15 42.02
N PRO A 26 -0.92 15.49 42.42
CA PRO A 26 -1.35 15.54 43.81
C PRO A 26 -0.34 14.81 44.71
N THR A 27 0.11 15.54 45.74
CA THR A 27 0.92 15.05 46.86
C THR A 27 0.26 13.85 47.54
N ARG A 28 0.92 12.70 47.50
CA ARG A 28 0.54 11.48 48.22
C ARG A 28 0.95 11.65 49.69
N LYS A 29 -0.02 11.81 50.60
CA LYS A 29 0.24 11.61 52.03
C LYS A 29 0.40 10.10 52.30
N PRO A 30 1.44 9.67 53.02
CA PRO A 30 1.59 8.29 53.42
C PRO A 30 0.74 8.06 54.68
N ASN A 31 0.07 6.90 54.76
CA ASN A 31 -0.45 6.29 56.00
C ASN A 31 -1.84 6.73 56.48
N GLU A 32 -2.92 6.46 55.72
CA GLU A 32 -4.23 6.32 56.33
C GLU A 32 -4.93 5.05 55.82
N CYS A 33 -5.01 4.07 56.73
CA CYS A 33 -5.79 2.86 56.64
C CYS A 33 -7.25 3.27 56.91
N GLY A 34 -8.04 3.43 55.86
CA GLY A 34 -9.44 3.85 55.92
C GLY A 34 -10.32 2.89 55.13
N THR A 35 -11.15 2.18 55.88
CA THR A 35 -12.03 1.08 55.50
C THR A 35 -13.15 1.51 54.53
N SER A 36 -13.69 0.52 53.82
CA SER A 36 -14.90 0.50 52.97
C SER A 36 -14.75 0.96 51.51
N ALA A 37 -14.23 0.05 50.67
CA ALA A 37 -14.59 0.02 49.27
C ALA A 37 -15.84 -0.86 49.10
N SER A 38 -16.95 -0.27 48.67
CA SER A 38 -18.13 -1.00 48.22
C SER A 38 -17.84 -1.65 46.86
N TRP A 39 -17.28 -2.85 46.89
CA TRP A 39 -17.12 -3.67 45.69
C TRP A 39 -18.40 -4.47 45.44
N ARG A 40 -19.01 -4.22 44.28
CA ARG A 40 -20.09 -5.04 43.75
C ARG A 40 -19.60 -6.47 43.58
N SER A 41 -20.43 -7.37 44.09
CA SER A 41 -20.36 -8.82 44.04
C SER A 41 -19.86 -9.40 42.71
N GLY A 42 -18.87 -10.27 42.81
CA GLY A 42 -18.66 -11.38 41.87
C GLY A 42 -17.41 -11.28 41.00
N TYR A 43 -16.48 -12.19 41.26
CA TYR A 43 -15.32 -12.66 40.46
C TYR A 43 -13.92 -12.16 40.84
N ALA A 44 -13.08 -13.17 41.12
CA ALA A 44 -11.62 -13.22 41.21
C ALA A 44 -10.95 -12.90 42.57
N ALA A 45 -10.97 -13.88 43.47
CA ALA A 45 -9.82 -14.25 44.29
C ALA A 45 -9.61 -15.76 44.00
N ASP A 46 -8.52 -16.22 43.40
CA ASP A 46 -7.20 -16.33 44.01
C ASP A 46 -6.10 -16.42 42.94
N CYS A 47 -5.14 -15.49 42.92
CA CYS A 47 -3.87 -15.67 42.22
C CYS A 47 -2.76 -15.82 43.25
N LYS A 48 -2.58 -17.02 43.80
CA LYS A 48 -1.32 -17.39 44.45
C LYS A 48 -0.26 -17.55 43.35
N SER A 49 0.79 -16.73 43.41
CA SER A 49 1.94 -16.83 42.51
C SER A 49 2.65 -18.16 42.71
N ASN A 50 2.55 -19.08 41.74
CA ASN A 50 3.45 -20.23 41.67
C ASN A 50 4.48 -20.01 40.55
N LYS A 51 5.76 -20.16 40.90
CA LYS A 51 6.89 -20.12 39.97
C LYS A 51 6.68 -21.11 38.83
N VAL A 52 6.81 -20.66 37.59
CA VAL A 52 6.74 -21.53 36.41
C VAL A 52 8.15 -22.09 36.16
N PRO A 53 8.37 -23.43 36.18
CA PRO A 53 9.62 -24.00 35.74
C PRO A 53 9.70 -23.94 34.20
N CYS A 54 10.84 -23.49 33.69
CA CYS A 54 11.20 -23.60 32.28
C CYS A 54 11.35 -25.07 31.89
N GLY A 55 10.32 -25.64 31.28
CA GLY A 55 10.32 -26.94 30.66
C GLY A 55 9.19 -27.01 29.65
N ASN A 56 9.49 -27.50 28.44
CA ASN A 56 8.54 -27.68 27.34
C ASN A 56 7.42 -28.65 27.76
N LYS A 57 6.42 -28.17 28.49
CA LYS A 57 5.14 -28.87 28.65
C LYS A 57 4.21 -28.34 27.58
N ALA A 58 3.63 -29.27 26.82
CA ALA A 58 2.58 -28.99 25.86
C ALA A 58 1.58 -28.00 26.45
N LEU A 59 1.24 -26.96 25.69
CA LEU A 59 0.23 -25.96 26.04
C LEU A 59 -0.93 -26.68 26.75
N ALA A 60 -1.12 -26.35 28.03
CA ALA A 60 -2.26 -26.81 28.79
C ALA A 60 -3.49 -26.49 27.94
N LYS A 61 -4.24 -27.54 27.57
CA LYS A 61 -5.52 -27.38 26.88
C LYS A 61 -6.30 -26.36 27.71
N SER A 62 -6.69 -25.24 27.10
CA SER A 62 -7.60 -24.27 27.70
C SER A 62 -8.89 -25.01 28.04
N GLY A 63 -8.92 -25.55 29.26
CA GLY A 63 -9.94 -26.46 29.73
C GLY A 63 -11.05 -25.71 30.41
N TYR A 64 -11.75 -24.84 29.67
CA TYR A 64 -13.20 -24.82 29.85
C TYR A 64 -13.73 -26.01 29.04
N GLN A 65 -13.36 -27.20 29.49
CA GLN A 65 -13.84 -28.43 28.90
C GLN A 65 -15.23 -28.67 29.48
N ASP A 66 -16.21 -28.60 28.58
CA ASP A 66 -17.58 -29.07 28.75
C ASP A 66 -17.58 -30.34 29.62
N ILE A 67 -18.06 -30.25 30.86
CA ILE A 67 -18.24 -31.42 31.72
C ILE A 67 -19.38 -32.23 31.08
N GLU A 68 -19.16 -33.52 30.83
CA GLU A 68 -20.20 -34.42 30.32
C GLU A 68 -21.46 -34.33 31.20
N GLY A 69 -22.58 -33.90 30.61
CA GLY A 69 -23.85 -33.72 31.32
C GLY A 69 -24.18 -32.27 31.73
N THR A 70 -23.29 -31.30 31.52
CA THR A 70 -23.66 -29.88 31.70
C THR A 70 -24.34 -29.34 30.43
N PRO A 71 -25.52 -28.70 30.54
CA PRO A 71 -26.12 -28.00 29.41
C PRO A 71 -25.15 -26.93 28.91
N ARG A 72 -24.82 -26.96 27.61
CA ARG A 72 -24.03 -25.89 26.99
C ARG A 72 -24.66 -24.54 27.31
N GLU A 73 -23.86 -23.60 27.80
CA GLU A 73 -24.33 -22.23 27.98
C GLU A 73 -24.99 -21.76 26.67
N PRO A 74 -26.20 -21.16 26.72
CA PRO A 74 -26.97 -20.81 25.52
C PRO A 74 -26.22 -19.92 24.51
N GLY A 75 -25.17 -19.23 24.96
CA GLY A 75 -24.31 -18.37 24.15
C GLY A 75 -23.12 -19.07 23.47
N ASN A 76 -22.78 -20.32 23.79
CA ASN A 76 -21.59 -20.99 23.28
C ASN A 76 -21.86 -21.83 22.01
N LYS A 77 -22.72 -21.33 21.12
CA LYS A 77 -22.94 -21.94 19.80
C LYS A 77 -21.76 -21.58 18.90
N PRO A 78 -21.13 -22.55 18.18
CA PRO A 78 -20.10 -22.23 17.20
C PRO A 78 -20.66 -21.22 16.19
N LYS A 79 -20.01 -20.07 16.05
CA LYS A 79 -20.45 -19.07 15.07
C LYS A 79 -20.43 -19.71 13.68
N PRO A 80 -21.51 -19.58 12.88
CA PRO A 80 -21.54 -20.13 11.54
C PRO A 80 -20.39 -19.51 10.73
N ARG A 81 -19.60 -20.35 10.05
CA ARG A 81 -18.49 -19.88 9.20
C ARG A 81 -19.08 -19.08 8.04
N SER A 82 -18.43 -17.99 7.64
CA SER A 82 -18.89 -17.21 6.48
C SER A 82 -18.91 -18.08 5.21
N ALA A 83 -19.79 -17.76 4.25
CA ALA A 83 -19.86 -18.46 2.97
C ALA A 83 -18.50 -18.52 2.25
N ILE A 84 -17.72 -17.44 2.32
CA ILE A 84 -16.33 -17.38 1.81
C ILE A 84 -15.44 -18.38 2.55
N SER A 85 -15.55 -18.51 3.87
CA SER A 85 -14.76 -19.50 4.62
C SER A 85 -15.12 -20.93 4.24
N GLN A 86 -16.40 -21.21 3.96
CA GLN A 86 -16.90 -22.55 3.67
C GLN A 86 -16.62 -22.96 2.21
N PHE A 87 -16.92 -22.09 1.25
CA PHE A 87 -16.94 -22.40 -0.19
C PHE A 87 -15.91 -21.63 -1.01
N GLY A 88 -15.27 -20.60 -0.45
CA GLY A 88 -14.31 -19.78 -1.18
C GLY A 88 -13.07 -20.57 -1.58
N ASN A 89 -12.62 -20.39 -2.82
CA ASN A 89 -11.38 -20.96 -3.35
C ASN A 89 -10.20 -20.65 -2.39
N PRO A 90 -9.40 -21.66 -1.98
CA PRO A 90 -8.21 -21.45 -1.16
C PRO A 90 -7.25 -20.37 -1.66
N ALA A 91 -7.12 -20.22 -2.98
CA ALA A 91 -6.27 -19.21 -3.59
C ALA A 91 -6.80 -17.79 -3.33
N HIS A 92 -8.11 -17.57 -3.53
CA HIS A 92 -8.76 -16.29 -3.29
C HIS A 92 -8.73 -15.91 -1.81
N LYS A 93 -8.94 -16.88 -0.90
CA LYS A 93 -8.84 -16.65 0.55
C LYS A 93 -7.45 -16.18 0.97
N ARG A 94 -6.39 -16.75 0.37
CA ARG A 94 -5.00 -16.34 0.65
C ARG A 94 -4.70 -14.97 0.06
N ALA A 95 -5.13 -14.68 -1.16
CA ALA A 95 -4.99 -13.36 -1.78
C ALA A 95 -5.69 -12.27 -0.94
N ALA A 96 -6.95 -12.50 -0.53
CA ALA A 96 -7.70 -11.59 0.33
C ALA A 96 -7.03 -11.37 1.70
N ARG A 97 -6.48 -12.43 2.31
CA ARG A 97 -5.73 -12.30 3.56
C ARG A 97 -4.46 -11.46 3.38
N MET A 98 -3.72 -11.69 2.29
CA MET A 98 -2.52 -10.92 1.97
C MET A 98 -2.85 -9.45 1.73
N LEU A 99 -3.95 -9.15 1.04
CA LEU A 99 -4.44 -7.78 0.89
C LEU A 99 -4.66 -7.12 2.25
N GLY A 100 -5.28 -7.81 3.21
CA GLY A 100 -5.44 -7.32 4.58
C GLY A 100 -4.11 -6.97 5.27
N TYR A 101 -3.08 -7.81 5.11
CA TYR A 101 -1.74 -7.50 5.65
C TYR A 101 -1.09 -6.31 4.95
N VAL A 102 -1.20 -6.23 3.62
CA VAL A 102 -0.61 -5.15 2.81
C VAL A 102 -1.24 -3.81 3.19
N LEU A 103 -2.56 -3.76 3.37
CA LEU A 103 -3.29 -2.59 3.86
C LEU A 103 -2.85 -2.18 5.28
N THR A 104 -2.55 -3.16 6.14
CA THR A 104 -2.09 -2.89 7.51
C THR A 104 -0.66 -2.35 7.55
N ILE A 105 0.22 -2.88 6.69
CA ILE A 105 1.63 -2.46 6.62
C ILE A 105 1.77 -1.10 5.90
N GLY A 106 0.98 -0.86 4.85
CA GLY A 106 0.90 0.44 4.17
C GLY A 106 2.15 0.88 3.40
N THR A 107 3.17 0.02 3.24
CA THR A 107 4.42 0.39 2.54
C THR A 107 4.34 0.08 1.04
N ALA A 108 5.03 0.88 0.22
CA ALA A 108 5.13 0.63 -1.23
C ALA A 108 5.70 -0.76 -1.55
N LYS A 109 6.69 -1.21 -0.76
CA LYS A 109 7.25 -2.56 -0.90
C LYS A 109 6.21 -3.65 -0.66
N ALA A 110 5.34 -3.51 0.34
CA ALA A 110 4.27 -4.49 0.59
C ALA A 110 3.29 -4.58 -0.59
N TRP A 111 2.95 -3.45 -1.21
CA TRP A 111 2.14 -3.42 -2.43
C TRP A 111 2.84 -4.08 -3.64
N LEU A 112 4.15 -3.88 -3.80
CA LEU A 112 4.93 -4.55 -4.86
C LEU A 112 5.06 -6.06 -4.62
N ASP A 113 5.24 -6.50 -3.38
CA ASP A 113 5.26 -7.93 -3.06
C ASP A 113 3.87 -8.56 -3.22
N PHE A 114 2.80 -7.80 -2.97
CA PHE A 114 1.42 -8.23 -3.20
C PHE A 114 1.13 -8.52 -4.68
N SER A 115 1.66 -7.72 -5.61
CA SER A 115 1.47 -7.95 -7.05
C SER A 115 2.00 -9.32 -7.47
N ARG A 116 3.13 -9.77 -6.89
CA ARG A 116 3.68 -11.12 -7.11
C ARG A 116 2.77 -12.22 -6.55
N VAL A 117 2.17 -11.97 -5.38
CA VAL A 117 1.26 -12.94 -4.75
C VAL A 117 -0.01 -13.12 -5.58
N ILE A 118 -0.62 -12.03 -6.07
CA ILE A 118 -1.82 -12.13 -6.90
C ILE A 118 -1.51 -12.78 -8.25
N ALA A 119 -0.36 -12.46 -8.87
CA ALA A 119 0.09 -13.12 -10.10
C ALA A 119 0.26 -14.64 -9.95
N ALA A 120 0.66 -15.11 -8.77
CA ALA A 120 0.83 -16.54 -8.49
C ALA A 120 -0.45 -17.26 -8.04
N ARG A 121 -1.55 -16.53 -7.77
CA ARG A 121 -2.73 -17.10 -7.08
C ARG A 121 -4.06 -16.80 -7.75
N LEU A 122 -4.13 -15.78 -8.59
CA LEU A 122 -5.34 -15.37 -9.29
C LEU A 122 -5.15 -15.56 -10.79
N GLU A 123 -6.26 -15.70 -11.50
CA GLU A 123 -6.27 -15.76 -12.96
C GLU A 123 -6.09 -14.35 -13.57
N ASP A 124 -5.58 -14.26 -14.79
CA ASP A 124 -5.39 -12.99 -15.51
C ASP A 124 -6.69 -12.16 -15.57
N ARG A 125 -7.84 -12.82 -15.74
CA ARG A 125 -9.15 -12.17 -15.74
C ARG A 125 -9.47 -11.51 -14.40
N GLU A 126 -9.15 -12.17 -13.30
CA GLU A 126 -9.40 -11.69 -11.94
C GLU A 126 -8.47 -10.53 -11.60
N ILE A 127 -7.19 -10.64 -11.97
CA ILE A 127 -6.20 -9.57 -11.80
C ILE A 127 -6.59 -8.35 -12.63
N THR A 128 -7.03 -8.55 -13.88
CA THR A 128 -7.51 -7.47 -14.75
C THR A 128 -8.73 -6.78 -14.15
N GLY A 129 -9.71 -7.53 -13.65
CA GLY A 129 -10.88 -6.98 -12.96
C GLY A 129 -10.50 -6.19 -11.71
N LEU A 130 -9.55 -6.70 -10.91
CA LEU A 130 -9.04 -6.01 -9.72
C LEU A 130 -8.31 -4.71 -10.08
N ALA A 131 -7.45 -4.73 -11.09
CA ALA A 131 -6.73 -3.55 -11.56
C ALA A 131 -7.70 -2.48 -12.10
N PHE A 132 -8.69 -2.89 -12.88
CA PHE A 132 -9.74 -2.01 -13.40
C PHE A 132 -10.56 -1.38 -12.25
N ALA A 133 -11.01 -2.18 -11.29
CA ALA A 133 -11.74 -1.69 -10.12
C ALA A 133 -10.89 -0.72 -9.27
N ALA A 134 -9.61 -1.03 -9.06
CA ALA A 134 -8.70 -0.16 -8.32
C ALA A 134 -8.47 1.18 -9.04
N LEU A 135 -8.26 1.18 -10.35
CA LEU A 135 -8.07 2.40 -11.14
C LEU A 135 -9.35 3.26 -11.18
N THR A 136 -10.51 2.64 -11.36
CA THR A 136 -11.80 3.37 -11.41
C THR A 136 -12.18 4.03 -10.09
N ALA A 137 -11.69 3.51 -8.96
CA ALA A 137 -11.87 4.12 -7.64
C ALA A 137 -11.01 5.38 -7.39
N LEU A 138 -9.99 5.65 -8.22
CA LEU A 138 -9.13 6.83 -8.09
C LEU A 138 -9.72 8.07 -8.76
N ASP A 139 -9.35 9.25 -8.27
CA ASP A 139 -9.55 10.54 -8.97
C ASP A 139 -8.95 10.49 -10.39
N PRO A 140 -9.56 11.13 -11.40
CA PRO A 140 -9.07 11.06 -12.78
C PRO A 140 -7.58 11.41 -12.97
N ASN A 141 -7.05 12.40 -12.25
CA ASN A 141 -5.64 12.78 -12.39
C ASN A 141 -4.73 11.71 -11.77
N ILE A 142 -5.07 11.25 -10.56
CA ILE A 142 -4.31 10.19 -9.86
C ILE A 142 -4.38 8.88 -10.65
N ARG A 143 -5.53 8.56 -11.22
CA ARG A 143 -5.74 7.38 -12.08
C ARG A 143 -4.81 7.40 -13.28
N HIS A 144 -4.75 8.54 -13.98
CA HIS A 144 -3.88 8.70 -15.13
C HIS A 144 -2.41 8.51 -14.76
N ASP A 145 -1.94 9.19 -13.72
CA ASP A 145 -0.54 9.10 -13.27
C ASP A 145 -0.17 7.71 -12.76
N THR A 146 -1.09 7.06 -12.04
CA THR A 146 -0.93 5.67 -11.58
C THR A 146 -0.84 4.70 -12.75
N ALA A 147 -1.70 4.85 -13.75
CA ALA A 147 -1.65 4.02 -14.96
C ALA A 147 -0.35 4.24 -15.73
N LYS A 148 0.09 5.50 -15.91
CA LYS A 148 1.37 5.83 -16.56
C LYS A 148 2.54 5.18 -15.83
N ALA A 149 2.58 5.28 -14.51
CA ALA A 149 3.61 4.67 -13.68
C ALA A 149 3.62 3.14 -13.78
N ALA A 150 2.44 2.51 -13.75
CA ALA A 150 2.29 1.06 -13.90
C ALA A 150 2.71 0.56 -15.29
N LEU A 151 2.40 1.32 -16.35
CA LEU A 151 2.78 1.04 -17.73
C LEU A 151 4.26 1.33 -18.02
N ARG A 152 4.94 2.03 -17.10
CA ARG A 152 6.33 2.52 -17.29
C ARG A 152 6.48 3.34 -18.58
N ALA A 153 5.44 4.11 -18.93
CA ALA A 153 5.43 4.92 -20.15
C ALA A 153 6.41 6.09 -20.02
N ALA A 154 7.35 6.21 -20.96
CA ALA A 154 8.33 7.30 -21.01
C ALA A 154 7.67 8.64 -21.40
N GLY A 155 6.55 8.60 -22.12
CA GLY A 155 5.91 9.77 -22.72
C GLY A 155 6.62 10.20 -24.01
N ALA A 156 6.35 11.42 -24.48
CA ALA A 156 6.93 11.92 -25.71
C ALA A 156 8.45 12.16 -25.59
N PRO A 157 9.24 11.87 -26.63
CA PRO A 157 10.66 12.23 -26.65
C PRO A 157 10.84 13.75 -26.61
N LEU A 158 11.98 14.19 -26.07
CA LEU A 158 12.34 15.60 -26.10
C LEU A 158 12.48 16.09 -27.55
N PRO A 159 12.10 17.34 -27.84
CA PRO A 159 12.37 17.96 -29.14
C PRO A 159 13.85 17.89 -29.51
N ALA A 160 14.16 17.61 -30.76
CA ALA A 160 15.53 17.41 -31.23
C ALA A 160 16.49 18.59 -30.91
N PHE A 161 15.98 19.83 -30.84
CA PHE A 161 16.81 20.99 -30.53
C PHE A 161 17.22 21.12 -29.05
N LEU A 162 16.57 20.39 -28.13
CA LEU A 162 16.91 20.39 -26.71
C LEU A 162 17.94 19.32 -26.34
N GLY A 163 18.02 18.23 -27.11
CA GLY A 163 18.73 17.02 -26.70
C GLY A 163 19.46 16.23 -27.77
N GLY A 164 19.16 16.49 -29.05
CA GLY A 164 19.78 15.77 -30.17
C GLY A 164 19.62 14.24 -30.08
N MET A 165 20.61 13.51 -30.60
CA MET A 165 20.57 12.04 -30.67
C MET A 165 20.86 11.33 -29.34
N ASP A 166 21.59 11.95 -28.42
CA ASP A 166 21.92 11.31 -27.14
C ASP A 166 20.70 11.24 -26.23
N ASP A 167 19.90 12.31 -26.15
CA ASP A 167 18.62 12.29 -25.43
C ASP A 167 17.59 11.39 -26.12
N ALA A 168 17.59 11.33 -27.46
CA ALA A 168 16.73 10.41 -28.19
C ALA A 168 17.07 8.94 -27.87
N ARG A 169 18.36 8.59 -27.76
CA ARG A 169 18.83 7.27 -27.34
C ARG A 169 18.48 6.99 -25.88
N TRP A 170 18.67 7.95 -24.99
CA TRP A 170 18.29 7.82 -23.59
C TRP A 170 16.78 7.58 -23.45
N TRP A 171 15.95 8.38 -24.12
CA TRP A 171 14.50 8.19 -24.14
C TRP A 171 14.13 6.80 -24.66
N ALA A 172 14.74 6.36 -25.76
CA ALA A 172 14.48 5.03 -26.33
C ALA A 172 14.85 3.89 -25.36
N SER A 173 15.84 4.09 -24.49
CA SER A 173 16.23 3.11 -23.48
C SER A 173 15.21 2.94 -22.34
N VAL A 174 14.38 3.96 -22.09
CA VAL A 174 13.35 3.95 -21.03
C VAL A 174 11.93 3.83 -21.58
N ALA A 175 11.74 3.97 -22.89
CA ALA A 175 10.45 3.86 -23.57
C ALA A 175 9.93 2.41 -23.61
N SER A 176 8.61 2.28 -23.53
CA SER A 176 7.95 0.99 -23.74
C SER A 176 8.03 0.55 -25.20
N SER A 177 7.85 -0.75 -25.46
CA SER A 177 7.86 -1.28 -26.84
C SER A 177 6.76 -0.67 -27.72
N ALA A 178 5.63 -0.29 -27.14
CA ALA A 178 4.56 0.39 -27.85
C ALA A 178 4.93 1.83 -28.23
N GLU A 179 5.58 2.58 -27.32
CA GLU A 179 6.11 3.92 -27.59
C GLU A 179 7.18 3.88 -28.67
N LEU A 180 8.14 2.95 -28.59
CA LEU A 180 9.17 2.78 -29.60
C LEU A 180 8.59 2.54 -31.00
N LYS A 181 7.65 1.59 -31.12
CA LYS A 181 7.02 1.26 -32.40
C LYS A 181 6.22 2.41 -32.99
N SER A 182 5.42 3.08 -32.18
CA SER A 182 4.58 4.20 -32.63
C SER A 182 5.41 5.41 -33.07
N HIS A 183 6.39 5.82 -32.26
CA HIS A 183 7.24 6.96 -32.59
C HIS A 183 8.20 6.67 -33.76
N ALA A 184 8.78 5.46 -33.84
CA ALA A 184 9.64 5.08 -34.96
C ALA A 184 8.87 5.06 -36.29
N LEU A 185 7.69 4.45 -36.32
CA LEU A 185 6.86 4.40 -37.53
C LEU A 185 6.42 5.80 -37.96
N ALA A 186 5.90 6.60 -37.03
CA ALA A 186 5.47 7.97 -37.34
C ALA A 186 6.63 8.85 -37.84
N ALA A 187 7.83 8.70 -37.27
CA ALA A 187 9.00 9.42 -37.74
C ALA A 187 9.42 8.98 -39.15
N PHE A 188 9.43 7.67 -39.42
CA PHE A 188 9.78 7.11 -40.73
C PHE A 188 8.79 7.52 -41.83
N GLU A 189 7.48 7.46 -41.56
CA GLU A 189 6.43 7.86 -42.51
C GLU A 189 6.51 9.36 -42.86
N ALA A 190 6.96 10.20 -41.93
CA ALA A 190 7.12 11.64 -42.16
C ALA A 190 8.41 12.02 -42.90
N MET A 191 9.37 11.10 -43.06
CA MET A 191 10.63 11.35 -43.80
C MET A 191 10.40 11.50 -45.30
N SER A 192 11.33 12.16 -45.99
CA SER A 192 11.34 12.18 -47.46
C SER A 192 11.62 10.78 -48.02
N PRO A 193 11.21 10.46 -49.27
CA PRO A 193 11.54 9.16 -49.87
C PRO A 193 13.05 8.87 -49.91
N SER A 194 13.89 9.89 -50.05
CA SER A 194 15.35 9.73 -50.03
C SER A 194 15.86 9.35 -48.65
N ASP A 195 15.31 9.95 -47.60
CA ASP A 195 15.70 9.66 -46.21
C ASP A 195 15.18 8.29 -45.78
N GLN A 196 13.97 7.91 -46.19
CA GLN A 196 13.43 6.57 -45.98
C GLN A 196 14.34 5.50 -46.60
N ALA A 197 14.83 5.72 -47.83
CA ALA A 197 15.76 4.81 -48.49
C ALA A 197 17.12 4.75 -47.76
N ALA A 198 17.62 5.87 -47.25
CA ALA A 198 18.84 5.90 -46.46
C ALA A 198 18.69 5.12 -45.14
N PHE A 199 17.56 5.29 -44.46
CA PHE A 199 17.22 4.57 -43.23
C PHE A 199 17.10 3.05 -43.48
N TYR A 200 16.44 2.66 -44.57
CA TYR A 200 16.34 1.25 -44.97
C TYR A 200 17.71 0.61 -45.21
N ARG A 201 18.61 1.30 -45.93
CA ARG A 201 19.99 0.81 -46.14
C ARG A 201 20.70 0.57 -44.81
N HIS A 202 20.61 1.52 -43.88
CA HIS A 202 21.25 1.40 -42.57
C HIS A 202 20.78 0.16 -41.79
N ILE A 203 19.47 -0.10 -41.77
CA ILE A 203 18.92 -1.30 -41.10
C ILE A 203 19.40 -2.58 -41.79
N SER A 204 19.37 -2.61 -43.12
CA SER A 204 19.78 -3.80 -43.88
C SER A 204 21.27 -4.15 -43.70
N GLU A 205 22.13 -3.16 -43.48
CA GLU A 205 23.55 -3.37 -43.18
C GLU A 205 23.76 -3.97 -41.78
N MET A 206 22.91 -3.63 -40.81
CA MET A 206 22.99 -4.18 -39.45
C MET A 206 22.58 -5.65 -39.38
N ASP A 207 21.58 -6.08 -40.15
CA ASP A 207 21.13 -7.48 -40.20
C ASP A 207 22.17 -8.43 -40.79
N ILE A 208 23.14 -7.92 -41.56
CA ILE A 208 24.23 -8.72 -42.15
C ILE A 208 25.39 -8.90 -41.16
N ALA A 209 25.49 -8.04 -40.13
CA ALA A 209 26.60 -8.01 -39.18
C ALA A 209 26.29 -8.68 -37.82
N ALA A 210 25.04 -9.14 -37.60
CA ALA A 210 24.58 -9.79 -36.38
C ALA A 210 24.47 -11.32 -36.55
#